data_AF-A0A7W0M3P7-F1
#
_entry.id   AF-A0A7W0M3P7-F1
#
_cell.length_a   1.000
_cell.length_b   1.000
_cell.length_c   1.000
_cell.angle_alpha   90.00
_cell.angle_beta   90.00
_cell.angle_gamma   90.00
#
_symmetry.space_group_name_H-M   'P 1'
#
loop_
_entity.id
_entity.type
_entity.pdbx_description
1 polymer ?
#
loop_
_entity_poly.entity_id
_entity_poly.type
_entity_poly.pdbx_seq_one_letter_code
_entity_poly.pdbx_strand_id
1 'polypeptide(L)'
;MHKALISGTFVTALTVSGLAFAPAAMAEERTCRGTIGAITLDNVRVPQGATCRLDGTTVQGTVKVEKSARLFATGIRVVGNVQGEGHDRVEVRGSRVGGSIQLVQGERALLRNNRVGQDVQSFANTREQTFTLNRIDGNLQCKENTLAPTGGRNQVDGNKEDQCAAL
;
A
#
# COMPACT_ATOMS: atom_id res chain seq x y z
N MET A 1 -52.28 38.26 -63.02
CA MET A 1 -53.01 38.46 -61.76
C MET A 1 -53.38 37.09 -61.20
N HIS A 2 -52.84 36.71 -60.02
CA HIS A 2 -53.40 35.83 -58.96
C HIS A 2 -52.29 35.33 -57.99
N LYS A 3 -52.44 35.69 -56.70
CA LYS A 3 -52.10 35.01 -55.40
C LYS A 3 -50.74 34.28 -55.21
N ALA A 4 -49.86 34.73 -54.30
CA ALA A 4 -49.70 34.42 -52.84
C ALA A 4 -48.79 33.19 -52.58
N LEU A 5 -47.73 33.16 -51.73
CA LEU A 5 -47.73 32.97 -50.26
C LEU A 5 -46.29 32.65 -49.70
N ILE A 6 -46.02 33.01 -48.42
CA ILE A 6 -45.27 32.28 -47.32
C ILE A 6 -43.77 32.52 -46.98
N SER A 7 -43.57 32.76 -45.65
CA SER A 7 -42.47 32.48 -44.68
C SER A 7 -41.03 32.97 -44.91
N GLY A 8 -40.25 33.34 -43.90
CA GLY A 8 -40.40 33.26 -42.43
C GLY A 8 -39.05 33.52 -41.75
N THR A 9 -39.07 34.27 -40.64
CA THR A 9 -37.93 34.78 -39.86
C THR A 9 -37.19 33.71 -39.04
N PHE A 10 -35.85 33.72 -39.04
CA PHE A 10 -34.99 32.94 -38.12
C PHE A 10 -34.40 33.85 -37.03
N VAL A 11 -34.72 33.55 -35.77
CA VAL A 11 -34.06 34.10 -34.56
C VAL A 11 -33.22 32.98 -33.97
N THR A 12 -31.90 33.13 -33.93
CA THR A 12 -30.97 32.16 -33.32
C THR A 12 -30.68 32.52 -31.88
N ALA A 13 -31.11 31.66 -30.95
CA ALA A 13 -30.82 31.75 -29.52
C ALA A 13 -29.47 31.09 -29.18
N LEU A 14 -28.62 31.79 -28.42
CA LEU A 14 -27.36 31.26 -27.88
C LEU A 14 -27.64 30.51 -26.58
N THR A 15 -27.42 29.19 -26.55
CA THR A 15 -27.49 28.36 -25.35
C THR A 15 -26.12 28.32 -24.65
N VAL A 16 -26.05 28.76 -23.40
CA VAL A 16 -24.87 28.64 -22.53
C VAL A 16 -24.79 27.21 -22.01
N SER A 17 -23.79 26.43 -22.46
CA SER A 17 -23.49 25.10 -21.92
C SER A 17 -22.79 25.22 -20.56
N GLY A 18 -23.44 24.73 -19.50
CA GLY A 18 -22.83 24.57 -18.18
C GLY A 18 -21.82 23.43 -18.14
N LEU A 19 -20.59 23.72 -17.72
CA LEU A 19 -19.58 22.72 -17.39
C LEU A 19 -19.93 22.08 -16.03
N ALA A 20 -20.37 20.83 -16.04
CA ALA A 20 -20.55 20.04 -14.83
C ALA A 20 -19.16 19.61 -14.31
N PHE A 21 -18.70 20.22 -13.21
CA PHE A 21 -17.57 19.70 -12.45
C PHE A 21 -18.03 18.47 -11.66
N ALA A 22 -17.61 17.28 -12.10
CA ALA A 22 -17.71 16.10 -11.25
C ALA A 22 -16.70 16.23 -10.10
N PRO A 23 -17.09 16.02 -8.84
CA PRO A 23 -16.13 15.96 -7.74
C PRO A 23 -15.22 14.77 -7.97
N ALA A 24 -13.90 15.00 -7.98
CA ALA A 24 -12.93 13.92 -8.00
C ALA A 24 -13.14 13.07 -6.74
N ALA A 25 -13.38 11.78 -6.91
CA ALA A 25 -13.36 10.81 -5.82
C ALA A 25 -11.91 10.72 -5.30
N MET A 26 -11.57 11.60 -4.35
CA MET A 26 -10.34 11.50 -3.59
C MET A 26 -10.47 10.26 -2.72
N ALA A 27 -9.78 9.17 -3.05
CA ALA A 27 -9.59 8.08 -2.09
C ALA A 27 -9.00 8.71 -0.82
N GLU A 28 -9.70 8.65 0.31
CA GLU A 28 -9.32 9.40 1.49
C GLU A 28 -8.09 8.75 2.12
N GLU A 29 -6.92 9.33 1.86
CA GLU A 29 -5.66 8.85 2.41
C GLU A 29 -5.52 9.31 3.87
N ARG A 30 -5.53 8.35 4.80
CA ARG A 30 -5.36 8.64 6.23
C ARG A 30 -3.89 8.79 6.57
N THR A 31 -3.47 9.99 6.95
CA THR A 31 -2.15 10.21 7.56
C THR A 31 -2.10 9.69 9.00
N CYS A 32 -1.17 8.79 9.28
CA CYS A 32 -0.95 8.19 10.60
C CYS A 32 0.33 8.71 11.27
N ARG A 33 0.20 9.37 12.42
CA ARG A 33 1.33 9.88 13.24
C ARG A 33 1.30 9.38 14.69
N GLY A 34 0.50 8.35 14.96
CA GLY A 34 0.26 7.80 16.30
C GLY A 34 -0.37 6.43 16.20
N THR A 35 -1.26 6.11 17.15
CA THR A 35 -1.96 4.82 17.15
C THR A 35 -3.32 4.92 16.47
N ILE A 36 -3.65 3.92 15.65
CA ILE A 36 -4.97 3.70 15.09
C ILE A 36 -5.40 2.29 15.50
N GLY A 37 -6.57 2.19 16.12
CA GLY A 37 -7.15 0.91 16.55
C GLY A 37 -7.92 0.19 15.43
N ALA A 38 -8.87 -0.65 15.84
CA ALA A 38 -9.67 -1.48 14.96
C ALA A 38 -10.78 -0.67 14.25
N ILE A 39 -10.37 0.10 13.24
CA ILE A 39 -11.27 0.81 12.31
C ILE A 39 -10.95 0.42 10.87
N THR A 40 -11.85 0.74 9.95
CA THR A 40 -11.62 0.57 8.50
C THR A 40 -11.16 1.90 7.90
N LEU A 41 -10.10 1.85 7.10
CA LEU A 41 -9.53 2.98 6.37
C LEU A 41 -9.37 2.60 4.90
N ASP A 42 -9.36 3.59 4.01
CA ASP A 42 -9.05 3.36 2.59
C ASP A 42 -7.55 3.15 2.42
N ASN A 43 -6.76 4.22 2.48
CA ASN A 43 -5.30 4.15 2.42
C ASN A 43 -4.69 4.71 3.70
N VAL A 44 -3.49 4.24 4.05
CA VAL A 44 -2.72 4.78 5.18
C VAL A 44 -1.38 5.28 4.68
N ARG A 45 -1.03 6.50 5.08
CA ARG A 45 0.32 7.05 4.91
C ARG A 45 0.95 7.31 6.26
N VAL A 46 2.14 6.75 6.47
CA VAL A 46 3.03 7.08 7.58
C VAL A 46 4.06 8.08 7.06
N PRO A 47 3.93 9.38 7.38
CA PRO A 47 4.78 10.41 6.81
C PRO A 47 6.21 10.30 7.33
N GLN A 48 7.14 10.90 6.59
CA GLN A 48 8.56 10.91 6.94
C GLN A 48 8.82 11.21 8.43
N GLY A 49 9.68 10.39 9.05
CA GLY A 49 10.08 10.53 10.46
C GLY A 49 8.99 10.22 11.49
N ALA A 50 7.74 10.00 11.07
CA ALA A 50 6.64 9.74 11.97
C ALA A 50 6.62 8.28 12.42
N THR A 51 5.89 8.03 13.50
CA THR A 51 5.63 6.69 14.01
C THR A 51 4.15 6.41 13.94
N CYS A 52 3.79 5.30 13.31
CA CYS A 52 2.44 4.80 13.24
C CYS A 52 2.35 3.45 13.94
N ARG A 53 1.31 3.26 14.74
CA ARG A 53 0.90 1.96 15.26
C ARG A 53 -0.48 1.63 14.73
N LEU A 54 -0.62 0.52 14.02
CA LEU A 54 -1.91 -0.02 13.59
C LEU A 54 -2.21 -1.26 14.42
N ASP A 55 -3.36 -1.29 15.07
CA ASP A 55 -3.77 -2.38 15.96
C ASP A 55 -5.19 -2.84 15.61
N GLY A 56 -5.30 -4.00 14.97
CA GLY A 56 -6.57 -4.52 14.47
C GLY A 56 -7.20 -3.70 13.33
N THR A 57 -6.49 -2.72 12.78
CA THR A 57 -6.98 -1.86 11.69
C THR A 57 -7.22 -2.67 10.40
N THR A 58 -8.28 -2.33 9.67
CA THR A 58 -8.52 -2.80 8.29
C THR A 58 -8.20 -1.68 7.31
N VAL A 59 -7.36 -1.96 6.32
CA VAL A 59 -6.98 -1.01 5.25
C VAL A 59 -7.42 -1.61 3.92
N GLN A 60 -8.36 -0.96 3.22
CA GLN A 60 -8.91 -1.43 1.95
C GLN A 60 -7.93 -1.27 0.79
N GLY A 61 -7.02 -0.31 0.90
CA GLY A 61 -5.97 -0.03 -0.07
C GLY A 61 -4.59 -0.37 0.49
N THR A 62 -3.69 0.58 0.39
CA THR A 62 -2.25 0.41 0.67
C THR A 62 -1.84 1.13 1.94
N VAL A 63 -0.88 0.54 2.67
CA VAL A 63 -0.13 1.20 3.73
C VAL A 63 1.22 1.64 3.16
N LYS A 64 1.43 2.95 3.03
CA LYS A 64 2.69 3.55 2.58
C LYS A 64 3.49 4.08 3.76
N VAL A 65 4.73 3.64 3.90
CA VAL A 65 5.68 4.05 4.94
C VAL A 65 6.81 4.82 4.28
N GLU A 66 6.93 6.10 4.60
CA GLU A 66 7.92 6.97 3.98
C GLU A 66 9.29 6.90 4.68
N LYS A 67 10.22 7.68 4.13
CA LYS A 67 11.60 7.78 4.60
C LYS A 67 11.70 8.02 6.12
N SER A 68 12.59 7.32 6.79
CA SER A 68 12.84 7.41 8.24
C SER A 68 11.60 7.23 9.11
N ALA A 69 10.48 6.76 8.56
CA ALA A 69 9.26 6.52 9.30
C ALA A 69 9.26 5.12 9.92
N ARG A 70 8.40 4.94 10.92
CA ARG A 70 8.26 3.69 11.67
C ARG A 70 6.81 3.20 11.62
N LEU A 71 6.61 1.96 11.18
CA LEU A 71 5.32 1.27 11.24
C LEU A 71 5.40 0.09 12.19
N PHE A 72 4.44 0.03 13.12
CA PHE A 72 4.18 -1.14 13.95
C PHE A 72 2.75 -1.60 13.71
N ALA A 73 2.58 -2.71 13.00
CA ALA A 73 1.29 -3.27 12.64
C ALA A 73 1.07 -4.62 13.34
N THR A 74 0.00 -4.73 14.12
CA THR A 74 -0.37 -5.96 14.83
C THR A 74 -1.80 -6.33 14.51
N GLY A 75 -2.02 -7.58 14.09
CA GLY A 75 -3.37 -8.11 13.85
C GLY A 75 -4.16 -7.37 12.76
N ILE A 76 -3.49 -6.71 11.82
CA ILE A 76 -4.16 -5.89 10.80
C ILE A 76 -4.62 -6.73 9.60
N ARG A 77 -5.57 -6.19 8.84
CA ARG A 77 -5.94 -6.68 7.51
C ARG A 77 -5.70 -5.58 6.48
N VAL A 78 -4.82 -5.82 5.52
CA VAL A 78 -4.57 -4.94 4.38
C VAL A 78 -5.04 -5.68 3.14
N VAL A 79 -5.96 -5.11 2.37
CA VAL A 79 -6.43 -5.71 1.11
C VAL A 79 -5.40 -5.50 0.01
N GLY A 80 -4.80 -4.30 -0.07
CA GLY A 80 -3.70 -3.99 -0.96
C GLY A 80 -2.33 -4.36 -0.38
N ASN A 81 -1.36 -3.44 -0.48
CA ASN A 81 0.04 -3.68 -0.17
C ASN A 81 0.49 -3.00 1.13
N VAL A 82 1.60 -3.48 1.67
CA VAL A 82 2.42 -2.69 2.62
C VAL A 82 3.72 -2.32 1.91
N GLN A 83 3.97 -1.02 1.75
CA GLN A 83 5.10 -0.49 0.99
C GLN A 83 5.93 0.44 1.87
N GLY A 84 7.19 0.09 2.11
CA GLY A 84 8.14 0.91 2.84
C GLY A 84 9.38 1.22 2.00
N GLU A 85 9.59 2.49 1.68
CA GLU A 85 10.76 2.98 0.94
C GLU A 85 11.54 3.97 1.82
N GLY A 86 12.82 3.68 2.08
CA GLY A 86 13.64 4.52 2.95
C GLY A 86 13.28 4.45 4.44
N HIS A 87 12.45 3.49 4.85
CA HIS A 87 11.88 3.40 6.20
C HIS A 87 12.93 3.15 7.28
N ASP A 88 12.70 3.66 8.50
CA ASP A 88 13.54 3.33 9.66
C ASP A 88 13.18 1.95 10.22
N ARG A 89 11.88 1.68 10.38
CA ARG A 89 11.42 0.38 10.87
C ARG A 89 10.03 0.00 10.35
N VAL A 90 9.89 -1.22 9.86
CA VAL A 90 8.58 -1.83 9.56
C VAL A 90 8.44 -3.15 10.33
N GLU A 91 7.48 -3.23 11.24
CA GLU A 91 7.14 -4.46 11.94
C GLU A 91 5.69 -4.84 11.66
N VAL A 92 5.48 -6.01 11.05
CA VAL A 92 4.15 -6.55 10.77
C VAL A 92 4.01 -7.91 11.45
N ARG A 93 3.02 -8.05 12.32
CA ARG A 93 2.82 -9.25 13.15
C ARG A 93 1.39 -9.76 13.09
N GLY A 94 1.22 -11.07 12.95
CA GLY A 94 -0.09 -11.71 13.08
C GLY A 94 -1.14 -11.18 12.10
N SER A 95 -0.71 -10.71 10.93
CA SER A 95 -1.55 -9.91 10.03
C SER A 95 -1.85 -10.63 8.72
N ARG A 96 -2.83 -10.12 7.96
CA ARG A 96 -3.15 -10.55 6.60
C ARG A 96 -2.93 -9.40 5.63
N VAL A 97 -2.10 -9.60 4.62
CA VAL A 97 -1.85 -8.66 3.51
C VAL A 97 -2.27 -9.36 2.22
N GLY A 98 -3.27 -8.82 1.52
CA GLY A 98 -3.82 -9.41 0.30
C GLY A 98 -2.86 -9.29 -0.88
N GLY A 99 -2.16 -8.16 -0.99
CA GLY A 99 -1.08 -7.94 -1.94
C GLY A 99 0.29 -8.36 -1.40
N SER A 100 1.30 -7.61 -1.83
CA SER A 100 2.70 -7.81 -1.46
C SER A 100 3.12 -6.96 -0.26
N ILE A 101 4.21 -7.38 0.37
CA ILE A 101 4.98 -6.53 1.30
C ILE A 101 6.31 -6.16 0.62
N GLN A 102 6.54 -4.87 0.41
CA GLN A 102 7.72 -4.34 -0.27
C GLN A 102 8.53 -3.46 0.70
N LEU A 103 9.80 -3.82 0.91
CA LEU A 103 10.71 -3.20 1.87
C LEU A 103 12.01 -2.82 1.14
N VAL A 104 12.10 -1.56 0.72
CA VAL A 104 13.14 -1.10 -0.19
C VAL A 104 13.95 0.03 0.46
N GLN A 105 15.27 -0.04 0.37
CA GLN A 105 16.19 1.01 0.82
C GLN A 105 15.99 1.47 2.28
N GLY A 106 15.44 0.61 3.13
CA GLY A 106 15.17 0.90 4.53
C GLY A 106 16.28 0.46 5.48
N GLU A 107 16.02 0.59 6.77
CA GLU A 107 16.89 0.06 7.81
C GLU A 107 16.42 -1.30 8.28
N ARG A 108 15.41 -1.38 9.16
CA ARG A 108 15.03 -2.62 9.86
C ARG A 108 13.63 -3.09 9.47
N ALA A 109 13.47 -4.39 9.29
CA ALA A 109 12.13 -4.98 9.16
C ALA A 109 11.97 -6.29 9.91
N LEU A 110 10.75 -6.51 10.42
CA LEU A 110 10.33 -7.77 11.01
C LEU A 110 8.96 -8.16 10.48
N LEU A 111 8.89 -9.31 9.82
CA LEU A 111 7.63 -9.94 9.40
C LEU A 111 7.48 -11.25 10.18
N ARG A 112 6.48 -11.32 11.06
CA ARG A 112 6.25 -12.50 11.89
C ARG A 112 4.80 -12.98 11.87
N ASN A 113 4.61 -14.26 11.58
CA ASN A 113 3.30 -14.91 11.64
C ASN A 113 2.24 -14.20 10.76
N ASN A 114 2.63 -13.79 9.54
CA ASN A 114 1.75 -13.13 8.60
C ASN A 114 1.29 -14.07 7.49
N ARG A 115 0.15 -13.74 6.87
CA ARG A 115 -0.26 -14.28 5.58
C ARG A 115 -0.16 -13.18 4.52
N VAL A 116 0.65 -13.43 3.49
CA VAL A 116 0.87 -12.50 2.37
C VAL A 116 0.37 -13.16 1.10
N GLY A 117 -0.59 -12.54 0.42
CA GLY A 117 -1.25 -13.11 -0.75
C GLY A 117 -0.43 -13.04 -2.03
N GLN A 118 0.63 -12.23 -2.04
CA GLN A 118 1.59 -12.16 -3.14
C GLN A 118 3.03 -12.26 -2.58
N ASP A 119 3.93 -11.40 -3.04
CA ASP A 119 5.36 -11.50 -2.73
C ASP A 119 5.74 -10.78 -1.44
N VAL A 120 6.87 -11.21 -0.87
CA VAL A 120 7.66 -10.40 0.05
C VAL A 120 8.96 -10.04 -0.65
N GLN A 121 9.20 -8.73 -0.80
CA GLN A 121 10.37 -8.19 -1.47
C GLN A 121 11.17 -7.34 -0.46
N SER A 122 12.43 -7.68 -0.23
CA SER A 122 13.34 -6.97 0.68
C SER A 122 14.63 -6.61 -0.04
N PHE A 123 14.74 -5.35 -0.47
CA PHE A 123 15.81 -4.90 -1.35
C PHE A 123 16.61 -3.74 -0.78
N ALA A 124 17.95 -3.82 -0.90
CA ALA A 124 18.87 -2.75 -0.56
C ALA A 124 18.72 -2.18 0.86
N ASN A 125 18.30 -3.01 1.84
CA ASN A 125 18.17 -2.56 3.22
C ASN A 125 19.50 -2.60 3.97
N THR A 126 19.70 -1.65 4.87
CA THR A 126 21.01 -1.39 5.51
C THR A 126 21.17 -2.04 6.88
N ARG A 127 20.08 -2.50 7.51
CA ARG A 127 20.09 -3.17 8.82
C ARG A 127 19.29 -4.48 8.76
N GLU A 128 19.19 -5.14 9.92
CA GLU A 128 18.58 -6.46 10.06
C GLU A 128 17.16 -6.53 9.49
N GLN A 129 16.95 -7.59 8.70
CA GLN A 129 15.66 -8.03 8.20
C GLN A 129 15.38 -9.42 8.82
N THR A 130 14.23 -9.60 9.46
CA THR A 130 13.85 -10.87 10.09
C THR A 130 12.48 -11.34 9.60
N PHE A 131 12.45 -12.50 8.93
CA PHE A 131 11.23 -13.09 8.39
C PHE A 131 11.00 -14.48 9.00
N THR A 132 9.98 -14.62 9.84
CA THR A 132 9.75 -15.85 10.60
C THR A 132 8.28 -16.23 10.64
N LEU A 133 7.98 -17.52 10.42
CA LEU A 133 6.61 -18.07 10.51
C LEU A 133 5.61 -17.43 9.53
N ASN A 134 6.04 -16.90 8.39
CA ASN A 134 5.12 -16.33 7.41
C ASN A 134 4.61 -17.40 6.44
N ARG A 135 3.36 -17.25 5.99
CA ARG A 135 2.84 -17.93 4.80
C ARG A 135 2.75 -16.93 3.66
N ILE A 136 3.45 -17.20 2.58
CA ILE A 136 3.60 -16.30 1.43
C ILE A 136 3.14 -17.09 0.20
N ASP A 137 2.09 -16.59 -0.45
CA ASP A 137 1.48 -17.27 -1.60
C ASP A 137 2.28 -16.99 -2.89
N GLY A 138 3.09 -15.93 -2.91
CA GLY A 138 4.08 -15.64 -3.96
C GLY A 138 5.51 -16.02 -3.56
N ASN A 139 6.46 -15.17 -3.92
CA ASN A 139 7.90 -15.37 -3.69
C ASN A 139 8.40 -14.63 -2.44
N LEU A 140 9.52 -15.10 -1.89
CA LEU A 140 10.31 -14.38 -0.89
C LEU A 140 11.65 -14.00 -1.51
N GLN A 141 11.82 -12.73 -1.86
CA GLN A 141 12.96 -12.24 -2.64
C GLN A 141 13.78 -11.23 -1.86
N CYS A 142 15.10 -11.45 -1.77
CA CYS A 142 15.98 -10.63 -0.96
C CYS A 142 17.30 -10.33 -1.66
N LYS A 143 17.46 -9.07 -2.09
CA LYS A 143 18.56 -8.63 -2.95
C LYS A 143 19.26 -7.43 -2.33
N GLU A 144 20.58 -7.40 -2.43
CA GLU A 144 21.40 -6.23 -2.10
C GLU A 144 21.25 -5.71 -0.66
N ASN A 145 20.66 -6.48 0.27
CA ASN A 145 20.64 -6.10 1.66
C ASN A 145 22.07 -6.19 2.21
N THR A 146 22.48 -5.20 3.01
CA THR A 146 23.82 -5.16 3.60
C THR A 146 24.08 -6.39 4.49
N LEU A 147 23.05 -6.84 5.20
CA LEU A 147 23.06 -8.10 5.94
C LEU A 147 22.06 -9.06 5.29
N ALA A 148 22.47 -10.31 5.11
CA ALA A 148 21.54 -11.35 4.67
C ALA A 148 20.37 -11.45 5.65
N PRO A 149 19.11 -11.45 5.17
CA PRO A 149 17.96 -11.62 6.04
C PRO A 149 18.01 -12.91 6.85
N THR A 150 17.47 -12.86 8.07
CA THR A 150 17.45 -13.99 9.01
C THR A 150 16.02 -14.44 9.27
N GLY A 151 15.87 -15.60 9.92
CA GLY A 151 14.58 -16.12 10.37
C GLY A 151 14.42 -17.58 10.01
N GLY A 152 13.19 -18.02 9.82
CA GLY A 152 12.90 -19.40 9.44
C GLY A 152 11.44 -19.79 9.58
N ARG A 153 11.15 -21.03 9.18
CA ARG A 153 9.78 -21.58 9.16
C ARG A 153 8.84 -20.74 8.29
N ASN A 154 9.33 -20.15 7.20
CA ASN A 154 8.49 -19.51 6.21
C ASN A 154 7.98 -20.56 5.21
N GLN A 155 6.66 -20.65 5.05
CA GLN A 155 6.03 -21.41 3.98
C GLN A 155 5.84 -20.47 2.79
N VAL A 156 6.51 -20.76 1.69
CA VAL A 156 6.47 -19.95 0.47
C VAL A 156 6.00 -20.87 -0.64
N ASP A 157 4.88 -20.52 -1.27
CA ASP A 157 4.29 -21.33 -2.36
C ASP A 157 5.08 -21.13 -3.67
N GLY A 158 5.67 -19.93 -3.87
CA GLY A 158 6.67 -19.66 -4.91
C GLY A 158 8.10 -19.99 -4.47
N ASN A 159 9.05 -19.17 -4.89
CA ASN A 159 10.48 -19.38 -4.61
C ASN A 159 11.00 -18.53 -3.46
N LYS A 160 12.05 -19.03 -2.81
CA LYS A 160 12.93 -18.25 -1.95
C LYS A 160 14.18 -17.91 -2.74
N GLU A 161 14.43 -16.63 -2.95
CA GLU A 161 15.44 -16.16 -3.89
C GLU A 161 16.58 -15.43 -3.17
N ASP A 162 17.76 -15.53 -3.78
CA ASP A 162 18.96 -14.77 -3.41
C ASP A 162 19.32 -14.92 -1.92
N GLN A 163 19.43 -13.81 -1.20
CA GLN A 163 19.83 -13.81 0.22
C GLN A 163 18.79 -14.49 1.12
N CYS A 164 17.59 -14.77 0.61
CA CYS A 164 16.52 -15.44 1.33
C CYS A 164 16.36 -16.93 1.00
N ALA A 165 17.22 -17.50 0.13
CA ALA A 165 17.12 -18.90 -0.30
C ALA A 165 17.11 -19.92 0.86
N ALA A 166 17.65 -19.56 2.03
CA ALA A 166 17.72 -20.43 3.21
C ALA A 166 16.58 -20.26 4.24
N LEU A 167 15.61 -19.36 4.03
CA LEU A 167 14.59 -18.99 5.04
C LEU A 167 13.32 -19.85 5.07
#